data_AF-A0A7K2KKQ2-F1
#
_entry.id   AF-A0A7K2KKQ2-F1
#
_cell.length_a   1.000
_cell.length_b   1.000
_cell.length_c   1.000
_cell.angle_alpha   90.00
_cell.angle_beta   90.00
_cell.angle_gamma   90.00
#
_symmetry.space_group_name_H-M   'P 1'
#
loop_
_entity.id
_entity.type
_entity.pdbx_description
1 polymer ?
#
loop_
_entity_poly.entity_id
_entity_poly.type
_entity_poly.pdbx_seq_one_letter_code
_entity_poly.pdbx_strand_id
1 'polypeptide(L)' 'VQGLAALDAARTALTLGRMRDAGEAAVRARRSFAAKGHLPAARRAEELALRCQGRPPGTEPVGPAPAGTGKDAPR' A
#
# COMPACT_ATOMS: atom_id res chain seq x y z
N VAL A 1 -10.69 -17.28 1.07
CA VAL A 1 -11.15 -15.96 1.56
C VAL A 1 -10.15 -15.19 2.45
N GLN A 2 -9.42 -15.80 3.40
CA GLN A 2 -8.53 -15.05 4.35
C GLN A 2 -7.45 -14.14 3.73
N GLY A 3 -6.73 -14.57 2.67
CA GLY A 3 -5.67 -13.74 2.06
C GLY A 3 -6.17 -12.45 1.41
N LEU A 4 -7.38 -12.46 0.83
CA LEU A 4 -7.98 -11.27 0.23
C LEU A 4 -8.42 -10.27 1.31
N ALA A 5 -9.02 -10.76 2.40
CA ALA A 5 -9.40 -9.91 3.53
C ALA A 5 -8.18 -9.23 4.18
N ALA A 6 -7.06 -9.94 4.30
CA ALA A 6 -5.82 -9.35 4.81
C ALA A 6 -5.22 -8.31 3.85
N LEU A 7 -5.34 -8.52 2.53
CA LEU A 7 -4.88 -7.56 1.53
C LEU A 7 -5.77 -6.29 1.51
N ASP A 8 -7.06 -6.45 1.71
CA ASP A 8 -8.02 -5.35 1.83
C ASP A 8 -7.76 -4.50 3.09
N ALA A 9 -7.52 -5.17 4.22
CA ALA A 9 -7.09 -4.50 5.45
C ALA A 9 -5.78 -3.72 5.26
N ALA A 10 -4.81 -4.28 4.51
CA ALA A 10 -3.57 -3.59 4.21
C ALA A 10 -3.79 -2.32 3.37
N ARG A 11 -4.68 -2.37 2.37
CA ARG A 11 -5.06 -1.21 1.56
C ARG A 11 -5.77 -0.15 2.39
N THR A 12 -6.72 -0.56 3.22
CA THR A 12 -7.44 0.34 4.13
C THR A 12 -6.48 1.06 5.08
N ALA A 13 -5.54 0.32 5.66
CA ALA A 13 -4.52 0.90 6.54
C ALA A 13 -3.62 1.92 5.80
N LEU A 14 -3.28 1.68 4.52
CA LEU A 14 -2.57 2.67 3.70
C LEU A 14 -3.38 3.93 3.45
N THR A 15 -4.67 3.81 3.12
CA THR A 15 -5.57 4.95 2.95
C THR A 15 -5.67 5.79 4.23
N LEU A 16 -5.59 5.13 5.39
CA LEU A 16 -5.59 5.79 6.71
C LEU A 16 -4.20 6.30 7.15
N GLY A 17 -3.16 6.16 6.33
CA GLY A 17 -1.79 6.57 6.66
C GLY A 17 -1.08 5.66 7.69
N ARG A 18 -1.66 4.51 8.02
CA ARG A 18 -1.14 3.57 9.03
C ARG A 18 -0.18 2.56 8.39
N MET A 19 1.03 3.01 8.10
CA MET A 19 2.05 2.22 7.39
C MET A 19 2.43 0.92 8.12
N ARG A 20 2.49 0.95 9.46
CA ARG A 20 2.80 -0.24 10.28
C ARG A 20 1.71 -1.32 10.16
N ASP A 21 0.44 -0.94 10.40
CA ASP A 21 -0.72 -1.83 10.26
C ASP A 21 -0.82 -2.40 8.84
N ALA A 22 -0.58 -1.56 7.82
CA ALA A 22 -0.57 -1.98 6.43
C ALA A 22 0.49 -3.06 6.16
N GLY A 23 1.71 -2.88 6.69
CA GLY A 23 2.78 -3.86 6.58
C GLY A 23 2.43 -5.19 7.24
N GLU A 24 1.88 -5.16 8.45
CA GLU A 24 1.49 -6.37 9.18
C GLU A 24 0.34 -7.12 8.48
N ALA A 25 -0.63 -6.40 7.94
CA ALA A 25 -1.72 -6.98 7.16
C ALA A 25 -1.21 -7.58 5.83
N ALA A 26 -0.27 -6.91 5.16
CA ALA A 26 0.37 -7.41 3.94
C ALA A 26 1.19 -8.69 4.18
N VAL A 27 1.92 -8.79 5.29
CA VAL A 27 2.63 -10.03 5.68
C VAL A 27 1.65 -11.18 5.94
N ARG A 28 0.52 -10.90 6.61
CA ARG A 28 -0.55 -11.89 6.81
C ARG A 28 -1.14 -12.36 5.48
N ALA A 29 -1.40 -11.44 4.56
CA ALA A 29 -1.88 -11.76 3.22
C ALA A 29 -0.89 -12.65 2.46
N ARG A 30 0.41 -12.30 2.46
CA ARG A 30 1.49 -13.09 1.86
C ARG A 30 1.49 -14.52 2.37
N ARG A 31 1.45 -14.71 3.70
CA ARG A 31 1.43 -16.05 4.32
C ARG A 31 0.20 -16.86 3.88
N SER A 32 -0.98 -16.25 3.82
CA SER A 32 -2.21 -16.94 3.40
C SER A 32 -2.18 -17.33 1.91
N PHE A 33 -1.61 -16.50 1.05
CA PHE A 33 -1.44 -16.82 -0.37
C PHE A 33 -0.37 -17.90 -0.59
N ALA A 34 0.76 -17.82 0.10
CA ALA A 34 1.83 -18.82 0.05
C ALA A 34 1.32 -20.20 0.51
N ALA A 35 0.56 -20.25 1.61
CA ALA A 35 -0.03 -21.49 2.12
C ALA A 35 -1.00 -22.17 1.14
N LYS A 36 -1.50 -21.43 0.15
CA LYS A 36 -2.43 -21.92 -0.89
C LYS A 36 -1.77 -22.08 -2.26
N GLY A 37 -0.46 -21.84 -2.37
CA GLY A 37 0.26 -21.88 -3.64
C GLY A 37 -0.05 -20.72 -4.59
N HIS A 38 -0.71 -19.66 -4.14
CA HIS A 38 -1.00 -18.48 -4.96
C HIS A 38 0.21 -17.53 -5.03
N LEU A 39 1.27 -17.98 -5.68
CA LEU A 39 2.56 -17.27 -5.76
C LEU A 39 2.47 -15.82 -6.29
N PRO A 40 1.67 -15.51 -7.34
CA PRO A 40 1.55 -14.13 -7.82
C PRO A 40 0.95 -13.19 -6.77
N ALA A 41 -0.04 -13.68 -6.01
CA ALA A 41 -0.68 -12.91 -4.96
C ALA A 41 0.22 -12.75 -3.73
N ALA A 42 1.01 -13.79 -3.40
CA ALA A 42 2.01 -13.72 -2.34
C ALA A 42 3.09 -12.67 -2.66
N ARG A 43 3.56 -12.61 -3.91
CA ARG A 43 4.55 -11.61 -4.35
C ARG A 43 4.02 -10.19 -4.26
N ARG A 44 2.79 -9.94 -4.72
CA ARG A 44 2.16 -8.61 -4.58
C ARG A 44 2.02 -8.17 -3.12
N ALA A 45 1.69 -9.09 -2.23
CA ALA A 45 1.59 -8.81 -0.80
C ALA A 45 2.97 -8.56 -0.17
N GLU A 46 4.02 -9.24 -0.64
CA GLU A 46 5.40 -8.98 -0.24
C GLU A 46 5.89 -7.59 -0.67
N GLU A 47 5.66 -7.20 -1.93
CA GLU A 47 5.98 -5.86 -2.43
C GLU A 47 5.28 -4.76 -1.61
N LEU A 48 4.02 -5.01 -1.22
CA LEU A 48 3.26 -4.11 -0.36
C LEU A 48 3.90 -4.01 1.04
N ALA A 49 4.28 -5.14 1.63
CA ALA A 49 4.93 -5.17 2.94
C ALA A 49 6.30 -4.46 2.93
N LEU A 50 7.06 -4.57 1.84
CA LEU A 50 8.34 -3.88 1.66
C LEU A 50 8.15 -2.36 1.52
N ARG A 51 7.14 -1.91 0.77
CA ARG A 51 6.78 -0.49 0.68
C ARG A 51 6.39 0.11 2.02
N CYS A 52 5.76 -0.69 2.89
CA CYS A 52 5.41 -0.26 4.24
C CYS A 52 6.63 -0.11 5.17
N GLN A 53 7.70 -0.88 4.92
CA GLN A 53 8.96 -0.82 5.69
C GLN A 53 9.92 0.25 5.17
N GLY A 54 9.88 0.57 3.88
CA GLY A 54 10.84 1.43 3.20
C GLY A 54 10.56 2.94 3.23
N ARG A 55 9.60 3.43 4.02
CA ARG A 55 9.34 4.88 4.10
C ARG A 55 9.99 5.48 5.36
N PRO A 56 11.15 6.15 5.27
CA PRO A 56 11.59 7.03 6.34
C PRO A 56 10.53 8.15 6.54
N PRO A 57 10.35 8.67 7.77
CA PRO A 57 9.30 9.64 8.10
C PRO A 57 9.54 11.07 7.54
N GLY A 58 10.12 11.21 6.35
CA GLY A 58 10.52 12.52 5.81
C GLY A 58 10.47 12.67 4.28
N THR A 59 9.83 11.77 3.54
CA THR A 59 9.65 11.96 2.09
C THR A 59 8.17 11.94 1.79
N GLU A 60 7.65 13.09 1.40
CA GLU A 60 6.25 13.38 1.09
C GLU A 60 5.66 12.42 0.05
N PRO A 61 4.33 12.21 0.05
CA PRO A 61 3.71 11.37 -0.95
C PRO A 61 3.68 12.17 -2.24
N VAL A 62 4.38 11.70 -3.28
CA VAL A 62 3.94 12.01 -4.65
C VAL A 62 2.59 11.32 -4.81
N GLY A 63 1.54 12.02 -4.39
CA GLY A 63 0.22 11.83 -4.94
C GLY A 63 0.29 12.13 -6.45
N PRO A 64 -0.62 11.57 -7.25
CA PRO A 64 -0.72 11.95 -8.65
C PRO A 64 -0.90 13.47 -8.71
N ALA A 65 -0.04 14.15 -9.45
CA ALA A 65 -0.12 15.58 -9.68
C ALA A 65 -1.58 15.94 -10.05
N PRO A 66 -2.22 16.90 -9.37
CA PRO A 66 -3.46 17.46 -9.90
C PRO A 66 -3.10 18.17 -11.21
N ALA A 67 -3.35 17.49 -12.33
CA ALA A 67 -3.55 18.14 -13.61
C ALA A 67 -4.86 18.95 -13.46
N GLY A 68 -4.73 20.20 -13.06
CA GLY A 68 -5.89 21.04 -12.74
C GLY A 68 -5.52 22.50 -12.49
N THR A 69 -5.39 23.24 -13.59
CA THR A 69 -5.97 24.57 -13.76
C THR A 69 -5.59 25.65 -12.74
N GLY A 70 -4.48 26.34 -13.00
CA GLY A 70 -4.25 27.72 -12.58
C GLY A 70 -4.40 28.66 -13.77
N LYS A 71 -5.63 29.15 -13.97
CA LYS A 71 -6.00 30.22 -14.89
C LYS A 71 -5.66 31.57 -14.23
N ASP A 72 -5.03 32.50 -14.98
CA ASP A 72 -4.96 33.97 -14.77
C ASP A 72 -4.45 34.50 -13.39
N ALA A 73 -3.67 35.58 -13.22
CA ALA A 73 -3.13 36.64 -14.08
C ALA A 73 -2.07 37.45 -13.24
N PRO A 74 -1.93 38.80 -13.30
CA PRO A 74 -0.72 39.49 -13.75
C PRO A 74 0.00 40.37 -12.69
N ARG A 75 1.26 40.74 -12.94
CA ARG A 75 1.80 42.11 -12.96
C ARG A 75 3.32 42.11 -13.16
#